data_AF-A0A9J6G9F6-F1
#
_entry.id   AF-A0A9J6G9F6-F1
#
_cell.length_a   1.000
_cell.length_b   1.000
_cell.length_c   1.000
_cell.angle_alpha   90.00
_cell.angle_beta   90.00
_cell.angle_gamma   90.00
#
_symmetry.space_group_name_H-M   'P 1'
#
loop_
_entity.id
_entity.type
_entity.pdbx_description
1 polymer ?
#
loop_
_entity_poly.entity_id
_entity_poly.type
_entity_poly.pdbx_seq_one_letter_code
_entity_poly.pdbx_strand_id
1 'polypeptide(L)'
;MHDDIAQRRVDTVTGNIGVHALPSETAVQNVFEAVARELFRNDISWGRIVALYSVSGGLAIDCVKLGHPEYVLGLVQALGLFVERDLATWISQQGGWVRGVSPHLLLFGLARRGRCYV
;
A
#
# COMPACT_ATOMS: atom_id res chain seq x y z
N MET A 1 -10.09 21.21 -29.77
CA MET A 1 -10.24 19.92 -30.49
C MET A 1 -8.88 19.25 -30.59
N HIS A 2 -8.18 19.04 -29.47
CA HIS A 2 -6.86 18.39 -29.48
C HIS A 2 -6.57 17.52 -28.25
N ASP A 3 -7.58 17.23 -27.42
CA ASP A 3 -7.38 16.57 -26.12
C ASP A 3 -8.07 15.20 -25.99
N ASP A 4 -8.70 14.69 -27.05
CA ASP A 4 -9.52 13.46 -26.99
C ASP A 4 -8.72 12.14 -27.18
N ILE A 5 -7.49 12.19 -27.70
CA ILE A 5 -6.69 10.98 -27.99
C ILE A 5 -5.86 10.51 -26.79
N ALA A 6 -5.43 11.44 -25.93
CA ALA A 6 -4.64 11.11 -24.74
C ALA A 6 -5.48 10.38 -23.67
N GLN A 7 -6.76 10.70 -23.57
CA GLN A 7 -7.66 10.13 -22.57
C GLN A 7 -7.98 8.65 -22.85
N ARG A 8 -8.20 8.33 -24.13
CA ARG A 8 -8.69 7.02 -24.60
C ARG A 8 -7.72 5.85 -24.34
N ARG A 9 -6.43 6.13 -24.16
CA ARG A 9 -5.42 5.10 -23.87
C ARG A 9 -5.29 4.78 -22.38
N VAL A 10 -5.66 5.73 -21.52
CA VAL A 10 -5.75 5.52 -20.06
C VAL A 10 -7.00 4.69 -19.72
N ASP A 11 -8.06 4.84 -20.49
CA ASP A 11 -9.33 4.14 -20.24
C ASP A 11 -9.29 2.64 -20.60
N THR A 12 -8.36 2.20 -21.46
CA THR A 12 -8.33 0.80 -21.93
C THR A 12 -7.46 -0.10 -21.06
N VAL A 13 -6.41 0.42 -20.42
CA VAL A 13 -5.54 -0.36 -19.51
C VAL A 13 -6.15 -0.43 -18.10
N THR A 14 -7.03 0.51 -17.76
CA THR A 14 -7.74 0.55 -16.48
C THR A 14 -9.04 -0.27 -16.51
N GLY A 15 -9.55 -0.61 -17.71
CA GLY A 15 -10.87 -1.23 -17.89
C GLY A 15 -10.97 -2.75 -17.66
N ASN A 16 -9.84 -3.44 -17.53
CA ASN A 16 -9.72 -4.90 -17.49
C ASN A 16 -9.07 -5.43 -16.20
N ILE A 17 -8.63 -4.54 -15.32
CA ILE A 17 -8.43 -4.82 -13.91
C ILE A 17 -9.69 -4.31 -13.24
N GLY A 18 -10.48 -5.15 -12.57
CA GLY A 18 -11.82 -4.84 -12.07
C GLY A 18 -11.89 -3.80 -10.95
N VAL A 19 -11.33 -2.61 -11.16
CA VAL A 19 -11.36 -1.43 -10.28
C VAL A 19 -12.37 -0.40 -10.79
N HIS A 20 -13.47 -0.85 -11.39
CA HIS A 20 -14.60 0.04 -11.66
C HIS A 20 -15.48 0.11 -10.41
N ALA A 21 -15.33 1.22 -9.71
CA ALA A 21 -15.90 1.56 -8.41
C ALA A 21 -15.23 0.84 -7.24
N LEU A 22 -14.61 1.61 -6.35
CA LEU A 22 -14.55 1.28 -4.94
C LEU A 22 -15.89 1.76 -4.36
N PRO A 23 -16.94 0.91 -4.31
CA PRO A 23 -18.30 1.35 -3.96
C PRO A 23 -18.41 1.85 -2.50
N SER A 24 -17.41 1.53 -1.68
CA SER A 24 -17.32 1.93 -0.28
C SER A 24 -15.90 1.76 0.26
N GLU A 25 -15.59 2.44 1.36
CA GLU A 25 -14.36 2.24 2.13
C GLU A 25 -14.10 0.76 2.46
N THR A 26 -15.17 0.01 2.79
CA THR A 26 -15.10 -1.42 3.08
C THR A 26 -14.63 -2.24 1.87
N ALA A 27 -14.98 -1.85 0.64
CA ALA A 27 -14.51 -2.52 -0.56
C ALA A 27 -12.99 -2.33 -0.75
N VAL A 28 -12.48 -1.13 -0.48
CA VAL A 28 -11.03 -0.83 -0.51
C VAL A 28 -10.30 -1.71 0.48
N GLN A 29 -10.81 -1.81 1.71
CA GLN A 29 -10.22 -2.64 2.76
C GLN A 29 -10.26 -4.12 2.41
N ASN A 30 -11.38 -4.63 1.86
CA ASN A 30 -11.51 -6.02 1.44
C ASN A 30 -10.53 -6.37 0.31
N VAL A 31 -10.37 -5.49 -0.68
CA VAL A 31 -9.40 -5.67 -1.77
C VAL A 31 -7.98 -5.71 -1.21
N PHE A 32 -7.64 -4.76 -0.32
CA PHE A 32 -6.36 -4.74 0.36
C PHE A 32 -6.09 -6.03 1.13
N GLU A 33 -7.04 -6.49 1.95
CA GLU A 33 -6.90 -7.72 2.73
C GLU A 33 -6.74 -8.96 1.84
N ALA A 34 -7.50 -9.06 0.76
CA ALA A 34 -7.39 -10.18 -0.17
C ALA A 34 -5.99 -10.23 -0.81
N VAL A 35 -5.48 -9.09 -1.26
CA VAL A 35 -4.12 -9.00 -1.83
C VAL A 35 -3.07 -9.32 -0.78
N ALA A 36 -3.20 -8.77 0.43
CA ALA A 36 -2.24 -9.01 1.51
C ALA A 36 -2.19 -10.50 1.89
N ARG A 37 -3.34 -11.15 2.06
CA ARG A 37 -3.43 -12.58 2.36
C ARG A 37 -2.78 -13.43 1.27
N GLU A 38 -3.02 -13.11 0.00
CA GLU A 38 -2.44 -13.88 -1.09
C GLU A 38 -0.93 -13.65 -1.22
N LEU A 39 -0.47 -12.41 -1.04
CA LEU A 39 0.94 -12.05 -1.16
C LEU A 39 1.80 -12.73 -0.09
N PHE A 40 1.27 -12.88 1.13
CA PHE A 40 1.99 -13.48 2.26
C PHE A 40 1.58 -14.93 2.57
N ARG A 41 0.80 -15.58 1.70
CA ARG A 41 0.31 -16.95 1.91
C ARG A 41 1.42 -17.99 2.11
N ASN A 42 2.51 -17.86 1.33
CA ASN A 42 3.57 -18.86 1.30
C ASN A 42 4.75 -18.51 2.21
N ASP A 43 5.17 -17.23 2.20
CA ASP A 43 6.36 -16.74 2.92
C ASP A 43 6.33 -15.21 3.03
N ILE A 44 7.11 -14.66 3.97
CA ILE A 44 7.35 -13.22 4.08
C ILE A 44 8.74 -12.89 3.55
N SER A 45 8.84 -11.85 2.73
CA SER A 45 10.11 -11.30 2.23
C SER A 45 10.04 -9.80 2.06
N TRP A 46 11.19 -9.11 2.10
CA TRP A 46 11.27 -7.67 1.87
C TRP A 46 10.66 -7.26 0.52
N GLY A 47 10.87 -8.05 -0.53
CA GLY A 47 10.26 -7.81 -1.84
C GLY A 47 8.72 -7.84 -1.80
N ARG A 48 8.13 -8.75 -1.03
CA ARG A 48 6.66 -8.83 -0.84
C ARG A 48 6.14 -7.67 0.00
N ILE A 49 6.88 -7.25 1.03
CA ILE A 49 6.55 -6.05 1.82
C ILE A 49 6.52 -4.81 0.92
N VAL A 50 7.55 -4.59 0.09
CA VAL A 50 7.60 -3.47 -0.85
C VAL A 50 6.48 -3.54 -1.90
N ALA A 51 6.15 -4.74 -2.40
CA ALA A 51 5.03 -4.94 -3.31
C ALA A 51 3.68 -4.57 -2.67
N LEU A 52 3.47 -4.91 -1.39
CA LEU A 52 2.28 -4.51 -0.63
C LEU A 52 2.12 -2.99 -0.60
N TYR A 53 3.18 -2.25 -0.25
CA TYR A 53 3.17 -0.79 -0.23
C TYR A 53 2.86 -0.20 -1.61
N SER A 54 3.36 -0.83 -2.68
CA SER A 54 3.12 -0.41 -4.06
C SER A 54 1.65 -0.58 -4.46
N VAL A 55 1.03 -1.71 -4.08
CA VAL A 55 -0.41 -1.96 -4.30
C VAL A 55 -1.26 -0.97 -3.51
N SER A 56 -0.97 -0.75 -2.22
CA SER A 56 -1.68 0.24 -1.41
C SER A 56 -1.53 1.66 -1.96
N GLY A 57 -0.37 2.00 -2.51
CA GLY A 57 -0.15 3.28 -3.19
C GLY A 57 -1.01 3.43 -4.45
N GLY A 58 -1.15 2.36 -5.25
CA GLY A 58 -2.06 2.32 -6.39
C GLY A 58 -3.52 2.52 -5.95
N LEU A 59 -3.97 1.76 -4.96
CA LEU A 59 -5.32 1.88 -4.39
C LEU A 59 -5.58 3.28 -3.83
N ALA A 60 -4.60 3.91 -3.17
CA ALA A 60 -4.72 5.27 -2.67
C ALA A 60 -4.88 6.29 -3.81
N ILE A 61 -4.14 6.14 -4.90
CA ILE A 61 -4.28 6.98 -6.10
C ILE A 61 -5.67 6.80 -6.71
N ASP A 62 -6.17 5.56 -6.78
CA ASP A 62 -7.49 5.26 -7.31
C ASP A 62 -8.60 5.86 -6.45
N CYS A 63 -8.48 5.81 -5.11
CA CYS A 63 -9.39 6.51 -4.20
C CYS A 63 -9.48 8.02 -4.51
N VAL A 64 -8.34 8.68 -4.71
CA VAL A 64 -8.31 10.12 -5.01
C VAL A 64 -8.89 10.41 -6.40
N LYS A 65 -8.55 9.60 -7.40
CA LYS A 65 -9.08 9.74 -8.78
C LYS A 65 -10.60 9.54 -8.85
N LEU A 66 -11.13 8.66 -8.02
CA LEU A 66 -12.57 8.38 -7.93
C LEU A 66 -13.31 9.43 -7.09
N GLY A 67 -12.63 10.43 -6.53
CA GLY A 67 -13.24 11.51 -5.75
C GLY A 67 -13.46 11.19 -4.27
N HIS A 68 -12.80 10.15 -3.76
CA HIS A 68 -12.92 9.68 -2.38
C HIS A 68 -11.59 9.69 -1.61
N PRO A 69 -10.94 10.86 -1.44
CA PRO A 69 -9.68 10.98 -0.70
C PRO A 69 -9.81 10.53 0.77
N GLU A 70 -11.00 10.55 1.35
CA GLU A 70 -11.28 10.11 2.72
C GLU A 70 -10.95 8.61 2.95
N TYR A 71 -11.07 7.77 1.92
CA TYR A 71 -10.78 6.33 2.04
C TYR A 71 -9.27 6.03 2.12
N VAL A 72 -8.42 6.97 1.70
CA VAL A 72 -6.97 6.81 1.77
C VAL A 72 -6.51 6.65 3.22
N LEU A 73 -7.12 7.40 4.15
CA LEU A 73 -6.76 7.30 5.56
C LEU A 73 -7.09 5.92 6.13
N GLY A 74 -8.29 5.40 5.83
CA GLY A 74 -8.70 4.05 6.24
C GLY A 74 -7.82 2.96 5.64
N LEU A 75 -7.44 3.10 4.37
CA LEU A 75 -6.51 2.18 3.70
C LEU A 75 -5.12 2.19 4.36
N VAL A 76 -4.56 3.37 4.67
CA VAL A 76 -3.26 3.49 5.33
C VAL A 76 -3.31 2.91 6.75
N GLN A 77 -4.42 3.10 7.47
CA GLN A 77 -4.64 2.48 8.78
C GLN A 77 -4.70 0.95 8.67
N ALA A 78 -5.46 0.41 7.72
CA ALA A 78 -5.55 -1.03 7.47
C ALA A 78 -4.17 -1.64 7.12
N LEU A 79 -3.40 -0.95 6.29
CA LEU A 79 -2.03 -1.33 5.97
C LEU A 79 -1.13 -1.32 7.21
N GLY A 80 -1.20 -0.26 8.03
CA GLY A 80 -0.45 -0.16 9.27
C GLY A 80 -0.78 -1.30 10.24
N LEU A 81 -2.07 -1.60 10.43
CA LEU A 81 -2.54 -2.68 11.28
C LEU A 81 -2.10 -4.06 10.77
N PHE A 82 -2.16 -4.29 9.46
CA PHE A 82 -1.68 -5.53 8.86
C PHE A 82 -0.17 -5.71 9.09
N VAL A 83 0.60 -4.64 8.88
CA VAL A 83 2.05 -4.65 9.11
C VAL A 83 2.36 -4.91 10.58
N GLU A 84 1.67 -4.25 11.50
CA GLU A 84 1.86 -4.43 12.95
C GLU A 84 1.47 -5.84 13.42
N ARG A 85 0.34 -6.37 12.93
CA ARG A 85 -0.18 -7.67 13.37
C ARG A 85 0.57 -8.84 12.75
N ASP A 86 0.79 -8.80 11.43
CA ASP A 86 1.19 -9.98 10.65
C ASP A 86 2.66 -9.92 10.21
N LEU A 87 3.25 -8.73 10.07
CA LEU A 87 4.63 -8.57 9.58
C LEU A 87 5.63 -8.18 10.68
N ALA A 88 5.19 -7.55 11.78
CA ALA A 88 6.08 -6.97 12.78
C ALA A 88 7.05 -8.00 13.38
N THR A 89 6.57 -9.20 13.72
CA THR A 89 7.40 -10.27 14.27
C THR A 89 8.49 -10.69 13.28
N TRP A 90 8.16 -10.84 11.99
CA TRP A 90 9.13 -11.19 10.96
C TRP A 90 10.14 -10.07 10.75
N ILE A 91 9.67 -8.82 10.67
CA ILE A 91 10.53 -7.65 10.48
C ILE A 91 11.53 -7.52 11.64
N SER A 92 11.10 -7.70 12.88
CA SER A 92 11.97 -7.68 14.05
C SER A 92 13.02 -8.80 13.99
N GLN A 93 12.65 -10.00 13.54
CA GLN A 93 13.59 -11.11 13.34
C GLN A 93 14.64 -10.82 12.24
N GLN A 94 14.26 -10.07 11.21
CA GLN A 94 15.17 -9.66 10.13
C GLN A 94 16.08 -8.46 10.50
N GLY A 95 16.06 -8.02 11.77
CA GLY A 95 16.86 -6.89 12.24
C GLY A 95 16.18 -5.54 12.08
N GLY A 96 14.86 -5.52 11.87
CA GLY A 96 14.02 -4.34 11.78
C GLY A 96 14.05 -3.65 10.42
N TRP A 97 13.18 -2.66 10.26
CA TRP A 97 13.08 -1.80 9.07
C TRP A 97 14.41 -1.12 8.72
N VAL A 98 15.19 -0.77 9.74
CA VAL A 98 16.42 0.03 9.66
C VAL A 98 17.59 -0.72 9.03
N ARG A 99 17.62 -2.06 9.14
CA ARG A 99 18.68 -2.89 8.55
C ARG A 99 18.33 -3.40 7.15
N GLY A 100 17.04 -3.61 6.86
CA GLY A 100 16.57 -4.05 5.54
C GLY A 100 16.47 -2.94 4.49
N VAL A 101 16.27 -1.70 4.93
CA VAL A 101 16.15 -0.52 4.06
C VAL A 101 17.40 0.34 4.26
N SER A 102 18.30 0.32 3.27
CA SER A 102 19.64 0.94 3.26
C SER A 102 19.92 2.03 4.33
N PRO A 103 21.06 1.97 5.04
CA PRO A 103 21.40 2.90 6.12
C PRO A 103 21.49 4.38 5.70
N HIS A 104 21.48 4.67 4.40
CA HIS A 104 21.53 6.02 3.85
C HIS A 104 20.23 6.83 4.01
N LEU A 105 19.10 6.18 4.34
CA LEU A 105 17.79 6.83 4.57
C LEU A 105 17.55 7.23 6.04
N LEU A 106 18.37 6.74 6.98
CA LEU A 106 18.18 6.99 8.42
C LEU A 106 18.51 8.43 8.84
N LEU A 107 19.34 9.13 8.06
CA LEU A 107 19.68 10.53 8.33
C LEU A 107 18.52 11.50 8.06
N PHE A 108 17.49 11.11 7.30
CA PHE A 108 16.31 11.95 7.07
C PHE A 108 15.11 11.62 7.99
N GLY A 109 15.12 10.47 8.67
CA GLY A 109 13.98 9.99 9.48
C GLY A 109 14.05 10.25 10.99
N LEU A 110 15.25 10.50 11.54
CA LEU A 110 15.44 10.65 13.00
C LEU A 110 14.91 11.97 13.59
N ALA A 111 14.30 12.85 12.79
CA ALA A 111 13.79 14.14 13.26
C ALA A 111 12.33 14.11 13.75
N ARG A 112 11.54 13.04 13.57
CA ARG A 112 10.18 12.98 14.14
C ARG A 112 9.77 11.59 14.62
N ARG A 113 9.50 11.55 15.93
CA ARG A 113 8.93 10.46 16.75
C ARG A 113 9.91 9.39 17.23
N GLY A 114 10.48 9.68 18.39
CA GLY A 114 10.80 8.65 19.37
C GLY A 114 9.54 7.86 19.73
N ARG A 115 9.50 6.61 19.28
CA ARG A 115 8.84 5.47 19.92
C ARG A 115 9.28 4.22 19.15
N CYS A 116 10.48 3.76 19.47
CA CYS A 116 10.81 2.36 19.30
C CYS A 116 10.04 1.61 20.38
N TYR A 117 9.07 0.78 20.00
CA TYR A 117 8.63 -0.30 20.88
C TYR A 117 9.21 -1.61 20.34
N VAL A 118 9.68 -2.38 21.31
CA VAL A 118 10.39 -3.68 21.27
C VAL A 118 9.67 -4.73 20.45
#